data_AF-A0A529P1A2-F1
#
_entry.id   AF-A0A529P1A2-F1
#
_cell.length_a   1.000
_cell.length_b   1.000
_cell.length_c   1.000
_cell.angle_alpha   90.00
_cell.angle_beta   90.00
_cell.angle_gamma   90.00
#
_symmetry.space_group_name_H-M   'P 1'
#
loop_
_entity.id
_entity.type
_entity.pdbx_description
1 polymer ?
#
loop_
_entity_poly.entity_id
_entity_poly.type
_entity_poly.pdbx_seq_one_letter_code
_entity_poly.pdbx_strand_id
1 'polypeptide(L)'
;MGVVGDGGDGRLVIVSNRVALPDEHGSLPPGGMAIALNAALQQRGGLWMGWSGKVKTEKNQVSPTMQEANGITYALADLSQKDLDEYYYGFANRVLWPVFHCRVDLAEYNDARKSGYYRVNRLFAESLMPLHREDDVIWVQDYHLIPLGKELRERGCRNRIGFFLHIPWPPADILATVPLCEELLEALSFYD
;
A
#
# COMPACT_ATOMS: atom_id res chain seq x y z
N MET A 1 42.36 16.09 4.08
CA MET A 1 41.19 16.30 4.95
C MET A 1 40.05 16.74 4.04
N GLY A 2 39.24 15.79 3.62
CA GLY A 2 38.12 15.98 2.70
C GLY A 2 37.20 14.80 2.94
N VAL A 3 36.23 15.00 3.83
CA VAL A 3 35.24 13.99 4.17
C VAL A 3 34.39 13.82 2.92
N VAL A 4 34.44 12.62 2.34
CA VAL A 4 33.54 12.22 1.26
C VAL A 4 32.13 12.32 1.84
N GLY A 5 31.30 13.20 1.26
CA GLY A 5 29.89 13.28 1.61
C GLY A 5 29.22 11.96 1.29
N ASP A 6 28.63 11.33 2.30
CA ASP A 6 27.76 10.18 2.16
C ASP A 6 26.58 10.58 1.26
N GLY A 7 26.41 9.89 0.13
CA GLY A 7 25.36 10.20 -0.83
C GLY A 7 24.00 9.83 -0.25
N GLY A 8 23.37 10.79 0.43
CA GLY A 8 22.13 10.65 1.19
C GLY A 8 20.94 10.19 0.35
N ASP A 9 20.79 8.89 0.23
CA ASP A 9 19.60 8.25 -0.30
C ASP A 9 18.72 7.92 0.92
N GLY A 10 17.65 8.69 1.13
CA GLY A 10 16.81 8.56 2.32
C GLY A 10 16.20 7.18 2.49
N ARG A 11 15.67 6.89 3.69
CA ARG A 11 15.21 5.54 4.05
C ARG A 11 14.10 5.07 3.10
N LEU A 12 13.99 3.75 2.98
CA LEU A 12 12.93 3.12 2.20
C LEU A 12 11.64 3.05 3.02
N VAL A 13 10.53 3.50 2.44
CA VAL A 13 9.18 3.40 3.01
C VAL A 13 8.36 2.47 2.12
N ILE A 14 8.13 1.24 2.58
CA ILE A 14 7.29 0.28 1.88
C ILE A 14 5.85 0.42 2.38
N VAL A 15 4.90 0.55 1.45
CA VAL A 15 3.47 0.51 1.76
C VAL A 15 2.82 -0.64 1.00
N SER A 16 2.28 -1.61 1.71
CA SER A 16 1.56 -2.75 1.11
C SER A 16 0.21 -2.94 1.79
N ASN A 17 -0.71 -3.64 1.12
CA ASN A 17 -2.01 -3.94 1.72
C ASN A 17 -1.84 -4.63 3.08
N ARG A 18 -0.98 -5.66 3.16
CA ARG A 18 -0.71 -6.42 4.39
C ARG A 18 0.77 -6.36 4.74
N VAL A 19 1.04 -6.19 6.03
CA VAL A 19 2.39 -6.26 6.61
C VAL A 19 2.65 -7.68 7.10
N ALA A 20 3.80 -8.24 6.74
CA ALA A 20 4.29 -9.46 7.35
C ALA A 20 5.06 -9.08 8.61
N LEU A 21 4.50 -9.40 9.78
CA LEU A 21 5.17 -9.16 11.07
C LEU A 21 6.09 -10.34 11.40
N PRO A 22 7.29 -10.08 11.94
CA PRO A 22 8.15 -11.14 12.41
C PRO A 22 7.54 -11.87 13.62
N ASP A 23 7.83 -13.15 13.74
CA ASP A 23 7.51 -13.94 14.93
C ASP A 23 8.43 -13.60 16.12
N GLU A 24 8.24 -14.30 17.25
CA GLU A 24 9.03 -14.09 18.46
C GLU A 24 10.54 -14.33 18.25
N HIS A 25 10.92 -15.08 17.21
CA HIS A 25 12.31 -15.35 16.83
C HIS A 25 12.83 -14.35 15.78
N GLY A 26 12.05 -13.33 15.43
CA GLY A 26 12.41 -12.34 14.43
C GLY A 26 12.25 -12.82 12.99
N SER A 27 11.63 -13.98 12.75
CA SER A 27 11.47 -14.59 11.43
C SER A 27 10.16 -14.18 10.79
N LEU A 28 10.21 -13.81 9.50
CA LEU A 28 9.00 -13.47 8.75
C LEU A 28 8.23 -14.71 8.30
N PRO A 29 6.88 -14.63 8.19
CA PRO A 29 6.07 -15.66 7.58
C PRO A 29 6.56 -16.02 6.17
N PRO A 30 6.48 -17.30 5.78
CA PRO A 30 6.89 -17.74 4.45
C PRO A 30 6.03 -17.06 3.36
N GLY A 31 6.69 -16.35 2.44
CA GLY A 31 6.05 -15.69 1.30
C GLY A 31 7.07 -14.89 0.48
N GLY A 32 7.12 -15.11 -0.84
CA GLY A 32 8.14 -14.53 -1.72
C GLY A 32 8.19 -13.00 -1.67
N MET A 33 7.03 -12.34 -1.67
CA MET A 33 6.93 -10.89 -1.52
C MET A 33 7.48 -10.41 -0.16
N ALA A 34 7.06 -11.03 0.94
CA ALA A 34 7.46 -10.58 2.27
C ALA A 34 8.98 -10.69 2.48
N ILE A 35 9.58 -11.77 1.99
CA ILE A 35 11.03 -11.99 2.03
C ILE A 35 11.76 -10.93 1.20
N ALA A 36 11.30 -10.67 -0.03
CA ALA A 36 11.93 -9.69 -0.91
C ALA A 36 11.85 -8.25 -0.37
N LEU A 37 10.69 -7.83 0.12
CA LEU A 37 10.49 -6.51 0.70
C LEU A 37 11.33 -6.32 1.98
N ASN A 38 11.39 -7.35 2.82
CA ASN A 38 12.24 -7.29 4.02
C ASN A 38 13.73 -7.21 3.67
N ALA A 39 14.20 -7.96 2.68
CA ALA A 39 15.59 -7.87 2.23
C ALA A 39 15.94 -6.46 1.74
N ALA A 40 15.01 -5.78 1.06
CA ALA A 40 15.20 -4.38 0.64
C ALA A 40 15.24 -3.42 1.85
N LEU A 41 14.37 -3.61 2.84
CA LEU A 41 14.35 -2.80 4.07
C LEU A 41 15.61 -2.98 4.92
N GLN A 42 16.13 -4.21 5.05
CA GLN A 42 17.33 -4.51 5.83
C GLN A 42 18.59 -3.81 5.29
N GLN A 43 18.66 -3.53 3.99
CA GLN A 43 19.83 -2.85 3.40
C GLN A 43 19.90 -1.36 3.71
N ARG A 44 18.74 -0.69 3.82
CA ARG A 44 18.66 0.78 3.94
C ARG A 44 18.16 1.24 5.31
N GLY A 45 17.68 0.32 6.13
CA GLY A 45 16.70 0.66 7.17
C GLY A 45 15.41 1.16 6.53
N GLY A 46 14.32 1.20 7.29
CA GLY A 46 13.09 1.69 6.71
C GLY A 46 11.85 1.49 7.54
N LEU A 47 10.75 1.90 6.93
CA LEU A 47 9.42 1.81 7.47
C LEU A 47 8.59 0.89 6.58
N TRP A 48 7.91 -0.09 7.18
CA TRP A 48 6.91 -0.91 6.49
C TRP A 48 5.53 -0.62 7.06
N MET A 49 4.67 -0.04 6.22
CA MET A 49 3.31 0.30 6.56
C MET A 49 2.27 -0.58 5.86
N GLY A 50 1.17 -0.86 6.56
CA GLY A 50 -0.01 -1.53 6.00
C GLY A 50 -0.91 -2.13 7.08
N TRP A 51 -1.83 -2.99 6.67
CA TRP A 51 -2.73 -3.71 7.60
C TRP A 51 -2.01 -4.87 8.29
N SER A 52 -2.19 -5.04 9.61
CA SER A 52 -1.57 -6.15 10.35
C SER A 52 -2.23 -7.51 10.11
N GLY A 53 -3.45 -7.54 9.56
CA GLY A 53 -4.31 -8.72 9.54
C GLY A 53 -5.38 -8.73 10.64
N LYS A 54 -5.33 -7.79 11.60
CA LYS A 54 -6.32 -7.69 12.68
C LYS A 54 -7.47 -6.76 12.32
N VAL A 55 -8.66 -7.07 12.81
CA VAL A 55 -9.83 -6.19 12.68
C VAL A 55 -9.77 -5.15 13.78
N LYS A 56 -9.90 -3.88 13.42
CA LYS A 56 -9.97 -2.78 14.37
C LYS A 56 -11.30 -2.82 15.13
N THR A 57 -11.22 -2.92 16.45
CA THR A 57 -12.37 -2.98 17.35
C THR A 57 -12.87 -1.60 17.81
N GLU A 58 -12.01 -0.57 17.78
CA GLU A 58 -12.35 0.79 18.22
C GLU A 58 -12.49 1.78 17.05
N LYS A 59 -13.50 2.65 17.13
CA LYS A 59 -13.65 3.79 16.20
C LYS A 59 -12.67 4.90 16.61
N ASN A 60 -11.97 5.48 15.62
CA ASN A 60 -11.23 6.77 15.67
C ASN A 60 -9.70 6.80 15.73
N GLN A 61 -8.95 5.69 15.67
CA GLN A 61 -7.48 5.83 15.64
C GLN A 61 -6.93 5.98 14.21
N VAL A 62 -6.70 7.20 13.73
CA VAL A 62 -6.00 7.43 12.45
C VAL A 62 -4.50 7.07 12.57
N SER A 63 -3.94 7.21 13.77
CA SER A 63 -2.53 6.89 14.02
C SER A 63 -2.28 5.38 13.94
N PRO A 64 -1.33 4.91 13.12
CA PRO A 64 -0.99 3.50 13.07
C PRO A 64 -0.32 3.03 14.37
N THR A 65 -0.47 1.75 14.70
CA THR A 65 0.28 1.14 15.81
C THR A 65 1.71 0.89 15.35
N MET A 66 2.68 1.39 16.13
CA MET A 66 4.10 1.29 15.79
C MET A 66 4.72 0.07 16.48
N GLN A 67 5.53 -0.68 15.75
CA GLN A 67 6.37 -1.77 16.28
C GLN A 67 7.76 -1.68 15.68
N GLU A 68 8.79 -2.14 16.40
CA GLU A 68 10.16 -2.21 15.89
C GLU A 68 10.68 -3.63 16.02
N ALA A 69 11.28 -4.15 14.95
CA ALA A 69 11.96 -5.43 14.96
C ALA A 69 13.05 -5.45 13.90
N ASN A 70 14.23 -5.97 14.25
CA ASN A 70 15.38 -6.12 13.35
C ASN A 70 15.76 -4.81 12.62
N GLY A 71 15.71 -3.66 13.29
CA GLY A 71 16.05 -2.36 12.70
C GLY A 71 15.03 -1.82 11.70
N ILE A 72 13.85 -2.43 11.60
CA ILE A 72 12.72 -1.99 10.76
C ILE A 72 11.61 -1.47 11.66
N THR A 73 11.05 -0.32 11.30
CA THR A 73 9.84 0.23 11.92
C THR A 73 8.61 -0.26 11.15
N TYR A 74 7.65 -0.86 11.84
CA TYR A 74 6.38 -1.30 11.29
C TYR A 74 5.27 -0.35 11.73
N ALA A 75 4.51 0.19 10.78
CA ALA A 75 3.38 1.07 11.01
C ALA A 75 2.08 0.36 10.62
N LEU A 76 1.30 -0.05 11.60
CA LEU A 76 0.14 -0.91 11.40
C LEU A 76 -1.17 -0.11 11.40
N ALA A 77 -1.76 0.04 10.22
CA ALA A 77 -3.05 0.70 10.03
C ALA A 77 -4.17 -0.35 9.96
N ASP A 78 -4.71 -0.73 11.12
CA ASP A 78 -5.75 -1.75 11.19
C ASP A 78 -7.10 -1.26 10.66
N LEU A 79 -7.77 -2.15 9.93
CA LEU A 79 -9.01 -1.86 9.20
C LEU A 79 -10.23 -2.30 10.00
N SER A 80 -11.31 -1.53 9.92
CA SER A 80 -12.60 -1.96 10.48
C SER A 80 -13.17 -3.13 9.67
N GLN A 81 -14.11 -3.89 10.25
CA GLN A 81 -14.78 -4.96 9.51
C GLN A 81 -15.44 -4.44 8.23
N LYS A 82 -16.10 -3.27 8.32
CA LYS A 82 -16.72 -2.61 7.17
C LYS A 82 -15.71 -2.28 6.07
N ASP A 83 -14.54 -1.78 6.44
CA ASP A 83 -13.48 -1.48 5.47
C ASP A 83 -12.98 -2.77 4.82
N LEU A 84 -12.78 -3.85 5.58
CA LEU A 84 -12.39 -5.13 5.01
C LEU A 84 -13.43 -5.65 4.01
N ASP A 85 -14.71 -5.57 4.35
CA ASP A 85 -15.81 -6.04 3.49
C ASP A 85 -15.95 -5.22 2.20
N GLU A 86 -15.77 -3.89 2.26
CA GLU A 86 -15.93 -3.02 1.10
C GLU A 86 -14.65 -2.89 0.25
N TYR A 87 -13.46 -2.81 0.87
CA TYR A 87 -12.18 -2.64 0.19
C TYR A 87 -11.52 -3.98 -0.16
N TYR A 88 -11.23 -4.84 0.82
CA TYR A 88 -10.41 -6.02 0.61
C TYR A 88 -11.22 -7.18 0.02
N TYR A 89 -12.26 -7.62 0.72
CA TYR A 89 -13.19 -8.65 0.23
C TYR A 89 -14.16 -8.10 -0.82
N GLY A 90 -14.25 -6.77 -0.95
CA GLY A 90 -15.05 -6.06 -1.93
C GLY A 90 -14.22 -5.65 -3.14
N PHE A 91 -14.00 -4.35 -3.34
CA PHE A 91 -13.49 -3.81 -4.60
C PHE A 91 -12.18 -4.45 -5.08
N ALA A 92 -11.19 -4.64 -4.19
CA ALA A 92 -9.90 -5.21 -4.57
C ALA A 92 -10.07 -6.63 -5.12
N ASN A 93 -10.74 -7.53 -4.39
CA ASN A 93 -10.80 -8.95 -4.75
C ASN A 93 -12.05 -9.37 -5.55
N ARG A 94 -13.09 -8.53 -5.63
CA ARG A 94 -14.33 -8.77 -6.40
C ARG A 94 -14.43 -7.92 -7.65
N VAL A 95 -13.57 -6.92 -7.84
CA VAL A 95 -13.57 -6.08 -9.05
C VAL A 95 -12.20 -6.10 -9.70
N LEU A 96 -11.17 -5.58 -9.03
CA LEU A 96 -9.85 -5.44 -9.65
C LEU A 96 -9.21 -6.79 -9.95
N TRP A 97 -9.15 -7.69 -8.95
CA TRP A 97 -8.48 -8.98 -9.12
C TRP A 97 -9.07 -9.80 -10.29
N PRO A 98 -10.40 -10.00 -10.41
CA PRO A 98 -10.96 -10.71 -11.55
C PRO A 98 -10.66 -10.05 -12.90
N VAL A 99 -10.85 -8.73 -13.01
CA VAL A 99 -10.62 -8.00 -14.28
C VAL A 99 -9.15 -8.09 -14.69
N PHE A 100 -8.21 -7.89 -13.76
CA PHE A 100 -6.78 -7.92 -14.05
C PHE A 100 -6.31 -9.32 -14.47
N HIS A 101 -7.07 -10.36 -14.12
CA HIS A 101 -6.87 -11.74 -14.57
C HIS A 101 -7.75 -12.13 -15.76
N CYS A 102 -8.31 -11.17 -16.48
CA CYS A 102 -9.19 -11.38 -17.64
C CYS A 102 -10.44 -12.24 -17.33
N ARG A 103 -10.92 -12.18 -16.08
CA ARG A 103 -12.13 -12.86 -15.57
C ARG A 103 -13.23 -11.84 -15.26
N VAL A 104 -13.57 -11.02 -16.24
CA VAL A 104 -14.61 -9.98 -16.13
C VAL A 104 -15.97 -10.58 -15.74
N ASP A 105 -16.21 -11.84 -16.10
CA ASP A 105 -17.40 -12.61 -15.72
C ASP A 105 -17.59 -12.78 -14.21
N LEU A 106 -16.52 -12.67 -13.43
CA LEU A 106 -16.54 -12.77 -11.97
C LEU A 106 -16.53 -11.40 -11.27
N ALA A 107 -16.46 -10.31 -12.03
CA ALA A 107 -16.37 -8.97 -11.48
C ALA A 107 -17.75 -8.48 -10.99
N GLU A 108 -17.81 -8.05 -9.73
CA GLU A 108 -19.02 -7.57 -9.09
C GLU A 108 -18.85 -6.12 -8.62
N TYR A 109 -19.34 -5.18 -9.43
CA TYR A 109 -19.27 -3.75 -9.11
C TYR A 109 -20.40 -3.30 -8.18
N ASN A 110 -20.07 -2.40 -7.24
CA ASN A 110 -21.02 -1.75 -6.33
C ASN A 110 -20.39 -0.44 -5.77
N ASP A 111 -21.20 0.60 -5.59
CA ASP A 111 -20.73 1.94 -5.15
C ASP A 111 -20.20 1.99 -3.71
N ALA A 112 -20.73 1.18 -2.79
CA ALA A 112 -20.18 1.01 -1.45
C ALA A 112 -18.79 0.37 -1.51
N ARG A 113 -18.54 -0.60 -2.41
CA ARG A 113 -17.21 -1.18 -2.62
C ARG A 113 -16.23 -0.14 -3.16
N LYS A 114 -16.64 0.65 -4.17
CA LYS A 114 -15.86 1.81 -4.64
C LYS A 114 -15.52 2.73 -3.47
N SER A 115 -16.54 3.13 -2.71
CA SER A 115 -16.38 4.06 -1.59
C SER A 115 -15.43 3.52 -0.51
N GLY A 116 -15.50 2.23 -0.20
CA GLY A 116 -14.56 1.57 0.70
C GLY A 116 -13.13 1.58 0.17
N TYR A 117 -12.95 1.32 -1.13
CA TYR A 117 -11.63 1.28 -1.75
C TYR A 117 -10.86 2.58 -1.62
N TYR A 118 -11.49 3.70 -1.99
CA TYR A 118 -10.88 5.03 -1.85
C TYR A 118 -10.76 5.45 -0.38
N ARG A 119 -11.73 5.10 0.48
CA ARG A 119 -11.66 5.41 1.91
C ARG A 119 -10.47 4.74 2.60
N VAL A 120 -10.14 3.50 2.27
CA VAL A 120 -8.96 2.82 2.84
C VAL A 120 -7.66 3.41 2.30
N ASN A 121 -7.58 3.74 1.00
CA ASN A 121 -6.41 4.42 0.45
C ASN A 121 -6.18 5.79 1.10
N ARG A 122 -7.27 6.53 1.34
CA ARG A 122 -7.24 7.78 2.10
C ARG A 122 -6.71 7.60 3.52
N LEU A 123 -7.23 6.59 4.25
CA LEU A 123 -6.76 6.25 5.59
C LEU A 123 -5.26 5.94 5.58
N PHE A 124 -4.79 5.17 4.61
CA PHE A 124 -3.36 4.83 4.50
C PHE A 124 -2.52 6.08 4.22
N ALA A 125 -2.97 7.00 3.36
CA ALA A 125 -2.29 8.27 3.17
C ALA A 125 -2.24 9.09 4.47
N GLU A 126 -3.38 9.23 5.17
CA GLU A 126 -3.48 9.97 6.44
C GLU A 126 -2.59 9.38 7.54
N SER A 127 -2.48 8.06 7.60
CA SER A 127 -1.62 7.37 8.55
C SER A 127 -0.12 7.49 8.19
N LEU A 128 0.24 7.62 6.90
CA LEU A 128 1.63 7.73 6.46
C LEU A 128 2.19 9.16 6.54
N MET A 129 1.37 10.17 6.23
CA MET A 129 1.80 11.58 6.20
C MET A 129 2.51 12.06 7.48
N PRO A 130 2.11 11.71 8.72
CA PRO A 130 2.85 12.12 9.91
C PRO A 130 4.16 11.34 10.13
N LEU A 131 4.36 10.23 9.41
CA LEU A 131 5.51 9.34 9.58
C LEU A 131 6.62 9.56 8.55
N HIS A 132 6.29 10.05 7.36
CA HIS A 132 7.26 10.25 6.29
C HIS A 132 8.22 11.41 6.59
N ARG A 133 9.41 11.34 6.02
CA ARG A 133 10.46 12.37 6.04
C ARG A 133 10.68 12.91 4.63
N GLU A 134 11.24 14.10 4.49
CA GLU A 134 11.41 14.76 3.18
C GLU A 134 12.29 13.97 2.20
N ASP A 135 13.24 13.19 2.71
CA ASP A 135 14.20 12.40 1.94
C ASP A 135 13.75 10.95 1.69
N ASP A 136 12.65 10.50 2.31
CA ASP A 136 12.14 9.14 2.16
C ASP A 136 11.87 8.80 0.68
N VAL A 137 12.12 7.54 0.31
CA VAL A 137 11.65 6.95 -0.95
C VAL A 137 10.47 6.05 -0.63
N ILE A 138 9.29 6.36 -1.16
CA ILE A 138 8.07 5.60 -0.93
C ILE A 138 7.91 4.57 -2.05
N TRP A 139 7.65 3.33 -1.68
CA TRP A 139 7.43 2.24 -2.62
C TRP A 139 6.13 1.49 -2.30
N VAL A 140 5.11 1.78 -3.11
CA VAL A 140 3.76 1.25 -2.96
C VAL A 140 3.60 -0.08 -3.69
N GLN A 141 2.99 -1.03 -3.02
CA GLN A 141 2.85 -2.39 -3.50
C GLN A 141 1.38 -2.72 -3.83
N ASP A 142 1.19 -3.10 -5.08
CA ASP A 142 0.07 -3.88 -5.60
C ASP A 142 -1.27 -3.16 -5.82
N TYR A 143 -2.18 -3.85 -6.53
CA TYR A 143 -3.46 -3.33 -7.01
C TYR A 143 -4.40 -2.78 -5.93
N HIS A 144 -4.20 -3.17 -4.67
CA HIS A 144 -4.96 -2.68 -3.54
C HIS A 144 -4.79 -1.18 -3.31
N LEU A 145 -3.62 -0.64 -3.70
CA LEU A 145 -3.19 0.70 -3.31
C LEU A 145 -3.01 1.65 -4.49
N ILE A 146 -3.66 1.39 -5.64
CA ILE A 146 -3.54 2.24 -6.84
C ILE A 146 -3.84 3.73 -6.55
N PRO A 147 -4.87 4.10 -5.77
CA PRO A 147 -5.13 5.51 -5.45
C PRO A 147 -4.13 6.18 -4.49
N LEU A 148 -3.26 5.41 -3.82
CA LEU A 148 -2.46 5.92 -2.72
C LEU A 148 -1.50 7.03 -3.16
N GLY A 149 -0.90 6.93 -4.35
CA GLY A 149 -0.01 7.95 -4.90
C GLY A 149 -0.72 9.30 -5.02
N LYS A 150 -1.92 9.32 -5.61
CA LYS A 150 -2.77 10.50 -5.72
C LYS A 150 -3.12 11.09 -4.34
N GLU A 151 -3.58 10.24 -3.41
CA GLU A 151 -3.95 10.68 -2.05
C GLU A 151 -2.77 11.28 -1.27
N LEU A 152 -1.54 10.78 -1.48
CA LEU A 152 -0.32 11.35 -0.89
C LEU A 152 0.05 12.70 -1.53
N ARG A 153 -0.01 12.80 -2.86
CA ARG A 153 0.29 14.03 -3.61
C ARG A 153 -0.69 15.16 -3.26
N GLU A 154 -1.98 14.86 -3.16
CA GLU A 154 -3.02 15.82 -2.75
C GLU A 154 -2.79 16.35 -1.32
N ARG A 155 -2.06 15.61 -0.48
CA ARG A 155 -1.65 16.01 0.88
C ARG A 155 -0.29 16.71 0.95
N GLY A 156 0.32 16.97 -0.21
CA GLY A 156 1.59 17.70 -0.30
C GLY A 156 2.85 16.84 -0.15
N CYS A 157 2.73 15.50 -0.21
CA CYS A 157 3.91 14.63 -0.25
C CYS A 157 4.71 14.88 -1.54
N ARG A 158 5.99 15.24 -1.40
CA ARG A 158 6.91 15.54 -2.52
C ARG A 158 7.99 14.49 -2.73
N ASN A 159 7.96 13.42 -1.94
CA ASN A 159 8.89 12.30 -2.03
C ASN A 159 8.84 11.63 -3.39
N ARG A 160 9.90 10.88 -3.73
CA ARG A 160 9.82 9.90 -4.81
C ARG A 160 8.85 8.79 -4.41
N ILE A 161 7.86 8.48 -5.24
CA ILE A 161 6.86 7.45 -5.00
C ILE A 161 6.83 6.48 -6.19
N GLY A 162 7.39 5.29 -6.00
CA GLY A 162 7.27 4.20 -6.98
C GLY A 162 6.05 3.32 -6.71
N PHE A 163 5.49 2.73 -7.76
CA PHE A 163 4.44 1.71 -7.69
C PHE A 163 4.92 0.40 -8.33
N PHE A 164 4.62 -0.73 -7.71
CA PHE A 164 4.87 -2.05 -8.30
C PHE A 164 3.61 -2.92 -8.22
N LEU A 165 3.16 -3.39 -9.39
CA LEU A 165 2.01 -4.27 -9.52
C LEU A 165 2.47 -5.72 -9.55
N HIS A 166 1.97 -6.56 -8.63
CA HIS A 166 2.38 -7.97 -8.54
C HIS A 166 1.54 -8.89 -9.42
N ILE A 167 0.32 -8.46 -9.73
CA ILE A 167 -0.60 -9.19 -10.61
C ILE A 167 -0.45 -8.72 -12.07
N PRO A 168 -1.00 -9.44 -13.05
CA PRO A 168 -0.95 -9.00 -14.45
C PRO A 168 -1.62 -7.64 -14.66
N TRP A 169 -1.13 -6.90 -15.64
CA TRP A 169 -1.86 -5.76 -16.20
C TRP A 169 -2.81 -6.25 -17.30
N PRO A 170 -4.12 -5.98 -17.24
CA PRO A 170 -5.07 -6.46 -18.24
C PRO A 170 -4.90 -5.73 -19.59
N PRO A 171 -5.33 -6.35 -20.70
CA PRO A 171 -5.52 -5.66 -21.98
C PRO A 171 -6.44 -4.44 -21.84
N ALA A 172 -6.24 -3.42 -22.67
CA ALA A 172 -6.94 -2.13 -22.53
C ALA A 172 -8.46 -2.23 -22.68
N ASP A 173 -8.95 -3.08 -23.57
CA ASP A 173 -10.37 -3.37 -23.77
C ASP A 173 -11.01 -4.05 -22.55
N ILE A 174 -10.27 -4.93 -21.88
CA ILE A 174 -10.66 -5.55 -20.61
C ILE A 174 -10.64 -4.53 -19.47
N LEU A 175 -9.61 -3.69 -19.37
CA LEU A 175 -9.55 -2.67 -18.33
C LEU A 175 -10.71 -1.67 -18.45
N ALA A 176 -11.08 -1.31 -19.68
CA ALA A 176 -12.20 -0.42 -19.99
C ALA A 176 -13.56 -0.93 -19.50
N THR A 177 -13.70 -2.23 -19.14
CA THR A 177 -14.93 -2.74 -18.54
C THR A 177 -15.09 -2.32 -17.08
N VAL A 178 -14.03 -1.86 -16.41
CA VAL A 178 -14.11 -1.31 -15.05
C VAL A 178 -14.75 0.08 -15.14
N PRO A 179 -15.89 0.34 -14.47
CA PRO A 179 -16.54 1.66 -14.53
C PRO A 179 -15.65 2.84 -14.11
N LEU A 180 -14.55 2.56 -13.40
CA LEU A 180 -13.58 3.52 -12.86
C LEU A 180 -12.23 3.47 -13.57
N CYS A 181 -12.17 2.89 -14.78
CA CYS A 181 -10.92 2.75 -15.54
C CYS A 181 -10.14 4.07 -15.62
N GLU A 182 -10.80 5.16 -16.00
CA GLU A 182 -10.17 6.48 -16.10
C GLU A 182 -9.63 6.98 -14.76
N GLU A 183 -10.40 6.85 -13.67
CA GLU A 183 -9.97 7.25 -12.32
C GLU A 183 -8.76 6.45 -11.83
N LEU A 184 -8.68 5.16 -12.18
CA LEU A 184 -7.54 4.29 -11.84
C LEU A 184 -6.29 4.64 -12.65
N LEU A 185 -6.44 4.89 -13.94
CA LEU A 185 -5.33 5.31 -14.82
C LEU A 185 -4.81 6.68 -14.41
N GLU A 186 -5.71 7.61 -14.11
CA GLU A 186 -5.35 8.92 -13.57
C GLU A 186 -4.57 8.75 -12.25
N ALA A 187 -5.05 7.93 -11.31
CA ALA A 187 -4.35 7.68 -10.07
C ALA A 187 -2.92 7.13 -10.26
N LEU A 188 -2.72 6.24 -11.24
CA LEU A 188 -1.39 5.71 -11.56
C LEU A 188 -0.43 6.78 -12.10
N SER A 189 -0.94 7.87 -12.67
CA SER A 189 -0.11 8.98 -13.16
C SER A 189 0.51 9.83 -12.05
N PHE A 190 0.14 9.61 -10.78
CA PHE A 190 0.71 10.29 -9.62
C PHE A 190 1.96 9.61 -9.01
N TYR A 191 2.37 8.47 -9.57
CA TYR A 191 3.64 7.80 -9.24
C TYR A 191 4.76 8.26 -10.20
N ASP A 192 6.01 8.17 -9.75
CA ASP A 192 7.22 8.60 -10.49
C ASP A 192 7.89 7.46 -11.27
#